data_AF-A0A7S3ADX0-F1
#
_entry.id   AF-A0A7S3ADX0-F1
#
_cell.length_a   1.000
_cell.length_b   1.000
_cell.length_c   1.000
_cell.angle_alpha   90.00
_cell.angle_beta   90.00
_cell.angle_gamma   90.00
#
_symmetry.space_group_name_H-M   'P 1'
#
loop_
_entity.id
_entity.type
_entity.pdbx_description
1 polymer ?
#
loop_
_entity_poly.entity_id
_entity_poly.type
_entity_poly.pdbx_seq_one_letter_code
_entity_poly.pdbx_strand_id
1 'polypeptide(L)'
;SAYKELYAQQESIYFALFNEVSVAKSLLEQLTLVGQGRPWYLSSLRAMQKYISVDLRGSGRIEAAKLLSQRSADDPLEAIMYLTSVGVPSNTYDTVRELRVARGARLGAFQRKFPVIGITQLYILAGVELFSFPLLGAGTVQLSEVPELPTVSILELQAFLFSCLCGAIMLVLRIIQELWQSSGGVFNVDEELQVMVFGLEEELELRVALADRQAFFSGGAADDT
;
A
#
# COMPACT_ATOMS: atom_id res chain seq x y z
N SER A 1 14.40 -15.74 -5.45
CA SER A 1 13.91 -16.61 -6.53
C SER A 1 12.48 -16.28 -6.95
N ALA A 2 11.53 -15.95 -6.07
CA ALA A 2 10.31 -15.21 -6.44
C ALA A 2 9.57 -14.82 -5.16
N TYR A 3 9.28 -15.82 -4.32
CA TYR A 3 8.70 -15.63 -2.99
C TYR A 3 9.51 -14.64 -2.14
N LYS A 4 10.83 -14.86 -1.99
CA LYS A 4 11.71 -13.92 -1.27
C LYS A 4 11.66 -12.48 -1.81
N GLU A 5 11.49 -12.30 -3.12
CA GLU A 5 11.40 -10.97 -3.74
C GLU A 5 10.04 -10.33 -3.50
N LEU A 6 8.95 -11.11 -3.54
CA LEU A 6 7.61 -10.64 -3.18
C LEU A 6 7.54 -10.23 -1.71
N TYR A 7 8.11 -11.02 -0.80
CA TYR A 7 8.20 -10.66 0.62
C TYR A 7 9.04 -9.41 0.84
N ALA A 8 10.23 -9.34 0.23
CA ALA A 8 11.08 -8.14 0.31
C ALA A 8 10.38 -6.90 -0.26
N GLN A 9 9.55 -7.07 -1.29
CA GLN A 9 8.75 -5.99 -1.85
C GLN A 9 7.67 -5.53 -0.86
N GLN A 10 6.92 -6.44 -0.25
CA GLN A 10 5.94 -6.11 0.79
C GLN A 10 6.57 -5.40 1.99
N GLU A 11 7.71 -5.91 2.46
CA GLU A 11 8.50 -5.30 3.52
C GLU A 11 8.95 -3.87 3.15
N SER A 12 9.39 -3.66 1.90
CA SER A 12 9.76 -2.32 1.42
C SER A 12 8.59 -1.34 1.36
N ILE A 13 7.38 -1.81 1.01
CA ILE A 13 6.16 -1.01 1.00
C ILE A 13 5.80 -0.62 2.43
N TYR A 14 5.85 -1.58 3.36
CA TYR A 14 5.60 -1.34 4.77
C TYR A 14 6.52 -0.27 5.35
N PHE A 15 7.84 -0.44 5.19
CA PHE A 15 8.81 0.54 5.71
C PHE A 15 8.65 1.92 5.07
N ALA A 16 8.36 1.99 3.77
CA ALA A 16 8.16 3.26 3.09
C ALA A 16 6.92 4.00 3.61
N LEU A 17 5.79 3.31 3.78
CA LEU A 17 4.57 3.90 4.30
C LEU A 17 4.71 4.28 5.78
N PHE A 18 5.30 3.40 6.60
CA PHE A 18 5.58 3.69 8.01
C PHE A 18 6.45 4.95 8.18
N ASN A 19 7.52 5.05 7.38
CA ASN A 19 8.38 6.22 7.37
C ASN A 19 7.63 7.49 6.96
N GLU A 20 6.80 7.42 5.90
CA GLU A 20 5.99 8.57 5.46
C GLU A 20 5.00 9.03 6.53
N VAL A 21 4.30 8.11 7.21
CA VAL A 21 3.38 8.45 8.31
C VAL A 21 4.13 9.06 9.49
N SER A 22 5.31 8.53 9.82
CA SER A 22 6.15 9.04 10.91
C SER A 22 6.63 10.47 10.64
N VAL A 23 7.08 10.74 9.42
CA VAL A 23 7.48 12.09 9.00
C VAL A 23 6.28 13.03 8.93
N ALA A 24 5.13 12.56 8.44
CA ALA A 24 3.89 13.33 8.41
C ALA A 24 3.44 13.75 9.82
N LYS A 25 3.57 12.85 10.81
CA LYS A 25 3.31 13.18 12.21
C LYS A 25 4.29 14.23 12.73
N SER A 26 5.59 14.08 12.45
CA SER A 26 6.59 15.08 12.84
C SER A 26 6.29 16.46 12.24
N LEU A 27 5.90 16.51 10.96
CA LEU A 27 5.48 17.75 10.31
C LEU A 27 4.26 18.36 11.01
N LEU A 28 3.25 17.55 11.36
CA LEU A 28 2.07 18.03 12.09
C LEU A 28 2.47 18.63 13.45
N GLU A 29 3.32 17.97 14.22
CA GLU A 29 3.85 18.48 15.49
C GLU A 29 4.59 19.81 15.30
N GLN A 30 5.47 19.90 14.30
CA GLN A 30 6.20 21.13 13.99
C GLN A 30 5.29 22.27 13.55
N LEU A 31 4.27 22.00 12.72
CA LEU A 31 3.29 23.00 12.32
C LEU A 31 2.53 23.54 13.53
N THR A 32 2.23 22.70 14.51
CA THR A 32 1.60 23.17 15.75
C THR A 32 2.54 24.00 16.60
N LEU A 33 3.79 23.57 16.79
CA LEU A 33 4.77 24.29 17.61
C LEU A 33 5.09 25.68 17.04
N VAL A 34 5.23 25.79 15.72
CA VAL A 34 5.62 27.04 15.05
C VAL A 34 4.39 27.91 14.74
N GLY A 35 3.27 27.27 14.41
CA GLY A 35 2.08 27.94 13.90
C GLY A 35 1.10 28.37 14.97
N GLN A 36 1.06 27.77 16.17
CA GLN A 36 0.03 28.09 17.15
C GLN A 36 0.02 29.61 17.48
N GLY A 37 -1.14 30.24 17.30
CA GLY A 37 -1.32 31.69 17.46
C GLY A 37 -0.96 32.55 16.24
N ARG A 38 -0.53 31.95 15.12
CA ARG A 38 -0.25 32.66 13.86
C ARG A 38 -1.42 32.56 12.87
N PRO A 39 -1.63 33.58 12.01
CA PRO A 39 -2.77 33.62 11.10
C PRO A 39 -2.73 32.52 10.02
N TRP A 40 -1.54 32.04 9.64
CA TRP A 40 -1.38 31.01 8.61
C TRP A 40 -1.55 29.57 9.13
N TYR A 41 -1.66 29.37 10.43
CA TYR A 41 -1.69 28.04 11.07
C TYR A 41 -2.84 27.18 10.58
N LEU A 42 -4.06 27.73 10.60
CA LEU A 42 -5.25 27.04 10.14
C LEU A 42 -5.14 26.62 8.67
N SER A 43 -4.65 27.52 7.82
CA SER A 43 -4.42 27.23 6.40
C SER A 43 -3.39 26.11 6.20
N SER A 44 -2.34 26.06 7.02
CA SER A 44 -1.34 24.98 6.97
C SER A 44 -1.90 23.63 7.40
N LEU A 45 -2.75 23.59 8.43
CA LEU A 45 -3.43 22.36 8.86
C LEU A 45 -4.39 21.83 7.79
N ARG A 46 -5.14 22.72 7.10
CA ARG A 46 -6.02 22.33 5.99
C ARG A 46 -5.24 21.78 4.79
N ALA A 47 -4.07 22.35 4.50
CA ALA A 47 -3.18 21.79 3.47
C ALA A 47 -2.69 20.39 3.87
N MET A 48 -2.31 20.19 5.13
CA MET A 48 -1.96 18.87 5.67
C MET A 48 -3.13 17.88 5.59
N GLN A 49 -4.35 18.34 5.84
CA GLN A 49 -5.56 17.51 5.76
C GLN A 49 -5.81 17.04 4.33
N LYS A 50 -5.62 17.94 3.36
CA LYS A 50 -5.69 17.59 1.94
C LYS A 50 -4.63 16.56 1.57
N TYR A 51 -3.42 16.67 2.09
CA TYR A 51 -2.37 15.66 1.87
C TYR A 51 -2.77 14.29 2.42
N ILE A 52 -3.21 14.21 3.68
CA ILE A 52 -3.56 12.93 4.32
C ILE A 52 -4.77 12.28 3.65
N SER A 53 -5.86 13.05 3.46
CA SER A 53 -7.12 12.52 2.91
C SER A 53 -7.02 12.11 1.44
N VAL A 54 -6.29 12.87 0.63
CA VAL A 54 -6.20 12.62 -0.83
C VAL A 54 -5.05 11.68 -1.17
N ASP A 55 -3.88 11.84 -0.57
CA ASP A 55 -2.66 11.11 -0.96
C ASP A 55 -2.40 9.90 -0.05
N LEU A 56 -2.34 10.12 1.26
CA LEU A 56 -1.93 9.11 2.24
C LEU A 56 -3.01 8.02 2.42
N ARG A 57 -4.27 8.42 2.50
CA ARG A 57 -5.44 7.53 2.60
C ARG A 57 -5.82 6.94 1.24
N GLY A 58 -5.51 7.63 0.14
CA GLY A 58 -5.73 7.19 -1.24
C GLY A 58 -4.73 6.14 -1.75
N SER A 59 -3.84 5.66 -0.88
CA SER A 59 -2.62 4.89 -1.15
C SER A 59 -2.79 3.61 -1.99
N GLY A 60 -4.00 3.04 -2.10
CA GLY A 60 -4.29 1.91 -2.99
C GLY A 60 -5.01 2.26 -4.31
N ARG A 61 -5.55 3.47 -4.46
CA ARG A 61 -6.47 3.85 -5.55
C ARG A 61 -5.92 4.85 -6.55
N ILE A 62 -4.98 5.72 -6.14
CA ILE A 62 -4.41 6.71 -7.04
C ILE A 62 -3.13 6.13 -7.64
N GLU A 63 -3.14 5.96 -8.96
CA GLU A 63 -1.99 5.50 -9.72
C GLU A 63 -0.80 6.43 -9.44
N ALA A 64 0.33 5.86 -9.00
CA ALA A 64 1.52 6.63 -8.61
C ALA A 64 1.98 7.60 -9.72
N ALA A 65 1.76 7.22 -10.98
CA ALA A 65 2.02 8.07 -12.15
C ALA A 65 1.19 9.36 -12.15
N LYS A 66 -0.08 9.31 -11.69
CA LYS A 66 -0.96 10.46 -11.64
C LYS A 66 -0.51 11.47 -10.58
N LEU A 67 -0.05 11.01 -9.42
CA LEU A 67 0.51 11.87 -8.37
C LEU A 67 1.83 12.51 -8.79
N LEU A 68 2.69 11.76 -9.49
CA LEU A 68 3.95 12.29 -10.05
C LEU A 68 3.72 13.31 -11.17
N SER A 69 2.62 13.19 -11.93
CA SER A 69 2.27 14.11 -13.01
C SER A 69 1.58 15.41 -12.56
N GLN A 70 1.25 15.54 -11.27
CA GLN A 70 0.59 16.74 -10.77
C GLN A 70 1.52 17.95 -10.83
N ARG A 71 0.93 19.12 -11.10
CA ARG A 71 1.66 20.39 -11.08
C ARG A 71 2.07 20.70 -9.65
N SER A 72 3.29 21.23 -9.46
CA SER A 72 3.80 21.62 -8.14
C SER A 72 2.89 22.59 -7.38
N ALA A 73 2.13 23.43 -8.09
CA ALA A 73 1.17 24.37 -7.49
C ALA A 73 -0.05 23.68 -6.84
N ASP A 74 -0.39 22.47 -7.28
CA ASP A 74 -1.53 21.71 -6.75
C ASP A 74 -1.13 20.82 -5.56
N ASP A 75 0.18 20.71 -5.27
CA ASP A 75 0.73 19.90 -4.19
C ASP A 75 0.45 20.57 -2.82
N PRO A 76 -0.31 19.91 -1.92
CA PRO A 76 -0.55 20.44 -0.57
C PRO A 76 0.74 20.70 0.22
N LEU A 77 1.81 19.94 -0.04
CA LEU A 77 3.09 20.14 0.63
C LEU A 77 3.81 21.41 0.16
N GLU A 78 3.56 21.86 -1.07
CA GLU A 78 4.05 23.14 -1.58
C GLU A 78 3.31 24.31 -0.94
N ALA A 79 2.00 24.16 -0.72
CA ALA A 79 1.21 25.16 0.01
C ALA A 79 1.70 25.34 1.45
N ILE A 80 2.02 24.25 2.17
CA ILE A 80 2.61 24.32 3.52
C ILE A 80 3.95 25.05 3.49
N MET A 81 4.81 24.71 2.53
CA MET A 81 6.11 25.37 2.37
C MET A 81 5.95 26.87 2.10
N TYR A 82 5.02 27.26 1.21
CA TYR A 82 4.76 28.66 0.91
C TYR A 82 4.27 29.43 2.15
N LEU A 83 3.31 28.87 2.90
CA LEU A 83 2.77 29.48 4.11
C LEU A 83 3.82 29.64 5.22
N THR A 84 4.81 28.75 5.26
CA THR A 84 5.85 28.73 6.29
C THR A 84 7.17 29.39 5.85
N SER A 85 7.29 29.77 4.58
CA SER A 85 8.52 30.31 3.97
C SER A 85 8.93 31.70 4.47
N VAL A 86 7.99 32.48 5.03
CA VAL A 86 8.24 33.86 5.46
C VAL A 86 8.53 33.92 6.96
N GLY A 87 9.79 34.16 7.32
CA GLY A 87 10.20 34.59 8.66
C GLY A 87 10.54 33.51 9.70
N VAL A 88 10.70 32.23 9.33
CA VAL A 88 11.18 31.18 10.25
C VAL A 88 12.19 30.25 9.55
N PRO A 89 13.43 30.10 10.06
CA PRO A 89 14.41 29.20 9.46
C PRO A 89 14.18 27.70 9.77
N SER A 90 14.38 26.94 8.67
CA SER A 90 14.86 25.57 8.41
C SER A 90 14.10 24.30 8.83
N ASN A 91 13.54 24.13 10.02
CA ASN A 91 13.11 22.76 10.40
C ASN A 91 11.82 22.28 9.71
N THR A 92 10.85 23.16 9.47
CA THR A 92 9.61 22.80 8.74
C THR A 92 9.89 22.55 7.26
N TYR A 93 10.86 23.25 6.68
CA TYR A 93 11.29 22.99 5.30
C TYR A 93 11.93 21.62 5.18
N ASP A 94 12.83 21.28 6.11
CA ASP A 94 13.52 19.99 6.11
C ASP A 94 12.52 18.84 6.30
N THR A 95 11.52 18.96 7.16
CA THR A 95 10.48 17.92 7.31
C THR A 95 9.53 17.83 6.12
N VAL A 96 9.16 18.95 5.48
CA VAL A 96 8.41 18.91 4.22
C VAL A 96 9.21 18.22 3.13
N ARG A 97 10.53 18.49 3.05
CA ARG A 97 11.43 17.83 2.11
C ARG A 97 11.55 16.34 2.41
N GLU A 98 11.73 15.95 3.66
CA GLU A 98 11.76 14.55 4.10
C GLU A 98 10.45 13.84 3.76
N LEU A 99 9.31 14.51 3.95
CA LEU A 99 8.00 13.95 3.62
C LEU A 99 7.86 13.71 2.11
N ARG A 100 8.37 14.62 1.27
CA ARG A 100 8.41 14.41 -0.19
C ARG A 100 9.30 13.24 -0.58
N VAL A 101 10.44 13.08 0.09
CA VAL A 101 11.34 11.93 -0.15
C VAL A 101 10.66 10.63 0.28
N ALA A 102 10.00 10.60 1.45
CA ALA A 102 9.25 9.46 1.93
C ALA A 102 8.09 9.09 1.01
N ARG A 103 7.32 10.09 0.55
CA ARG A 103 6.29 9.93 -0.50
C ARG A 103 6.88 9.34 -1.78
N GLY A 104 8.03 9.85 -2.24
CA GLY A 104 8.73 9.32 -3.42
C GLY A 104 9.17 7.86 -3.24
N ALA A 105 9.68 7.51 -2.06
CA ALA A 105 10.06 6.14 -1.72
C ALA A 105 8.85 5.20 -1.70
N ARG A 106 7.72 5.63 -1.11
CA ARG A 106 6.46 4.88 -1.16
C ARG A 106 5.99 4.67 -2.58
N LEU A 107 5.87 5.74 -3.37
CA LEU A 107 5.43 5.66 -4.76
C LEU A 107 6.35 4.76 -5.59
N GLY A 108 7.66 4.77 -5.32
CA GLY A 108 8.64 3.87 -5.93
C GLY A 108 8.51 2.41 -5.48
N ALA A 109 8.10 2.15 -4.24
CA ALA A 109 7.81 0.80 -3.75
C ALA A 109 6.50 0.24 -4.35
N PHE A 110 5.51 1.09 -4.58
CA PHE A 110 4.25 0.74 -5.25
C PHE A 110 4.38 0.58 -6.77
N GLN A 111 5.42 1.15 -7.40
CA GLN A 111 5.71 0.87 -8.81
C GLN A 111 6.06 -0.61 -8.96
N ARG A 112 5.14 -1.37 -9.54
CA ARG A 112 5.26 -2.82 -9.74
C ARG A 112 6.50 -3.14 -10.57
N LYS A 113 7.55 -3.65 -9.93
CA LYS A 113 8.76 -4.14 -10.60
C LYS A 113 8.64 -5.59 -11.06
N PHE A 114 7.60 -6.31 -10.66
CA PHE A 114 7.44 -7.72 -11.01
C PHE A 114 6.99 -7.87 -12.47
N PRO A 115 7.73 -8.65 -13.29
CA PRO A 115 7.32 -8.89 -14.66
C PRO A 115 6.04 -9.72 -14.66
N VAL A 116 4.95 -9.14 -15.16
CA VAL A 116 3.66 -9.83 -15.40
C VAL A 116 3.89 -11.18 -16.10
N ILE A 117 4.90 -11.23 -16.97
CA ILE A 117 5.37 -12.40 -17.69
C ILE A 117 5.69 -13.59 -16.77
N GLY A 118 6.33 -13.37 -15.61
CA GLY A 118 6.69 -14.45 -14.68
C GLY A 118 5.46 -15.11 -14.06
N ILE A 119 4.45 -14.32 -13.73
CA ILE A 119 3.16 -14.84 -13.23
C ILE A 119 2.44 -15.59 -14.36
N THR A 120 2.42 -15.04 -15.57
CA THR A 120 1.84 -15.72 -16.73
C THR A 120 2.52 -17.06 -17.00
N GLN A 121 3.85 -17.13 -16.90
CA GLN A 121 4.61 -18.37 -17.04
C GLN A 121 4.25 -19.42 -15.98
N LEU A 122 4.07 -19.00 -14.72
CA LEU A 122 3.62 -19.89 -13.63
C LEU A 122 2.23 -20.48 -13.91
N TYR A 123 1.28 -19.66 -14.38
CA TYR A 123 -0.05 -20.15 -14.76
C TYR A 123 0.00 -21.09 -15.96
N ILE A 124 0.84 -20.81 -16.96
CA ILE A 124 1.01 -21.70 -18.11
C ILE A 124 1.62 -23.04 -17.67
N LEU A 125 2.68 -23.01 -16.85
CA LEU A 125 3.33 -24.20 -16.33
C LEU A 125 2.35 -25.07 -15.52
N ALA A 126 1.60 -24.45 -14.61
CA ALA A 126 0.57 -25.13 -13.82
C ALA A 126 -0.50 -25.76 -14.71
N GLY A 127 -0.92 -25.06 -15.77
CA GLY A 127 -1.85 -25.61 -16.76
C GLY A 127 -1.27 -26.83 -17.48
N VAL A 128 -0.04 -26.73 -17.99
CA VAL A 128 0.64 -27.85 -18.67
C VAL A 128 0.78 -29.07 -17.74
N GLU A 129 1.16 -28.85 -16.49
CA GLU A 129 1.27 -29.90 -15.48
C GLU A 129 -0.09 -30.58 -15.23
N LEU A 130 -1.16 -29.80 -15.06
CA LEU A 130 -2.50 -30.32 -14.83
C LEU A 130 -3.04 -31.12 -16.02
N PHE A 131 -2.73 -30.71 -17.26
CA PHE A 131 -3.13 -31.44 -18.46
C PHE A 131 -2.27 -32.68 -18.76
N SER A 132 -1.06 -32.76 -18.23
CA SER A 132 -0.18 -33.93 -18.43
C SER A 132 -0.74 -35.20 -17.79
N PHE A 133 -1.41 -35.08 -16.64
CA PHE A 133 -1.94 -36.22 -15.88
C PHE A 133 -3.12 -36.93 -16.57
N PRO A 134 -4.16 -36.23 -17.06
CA PRO A 134 -5.22 -36.85 -17.86
C PRO A 134 -4.70 -37.47 -19.17
N LEU A 135 -3.73 -36.81 -19.81
CA LEU A 135 -3.15 -37.29 -21.06
C LEU A 135 -2.36 -38.60 -20.86
N LEU A 136 -1.53 -38.67 -19.82
CA LEU A 136 -0.78 -39.88 -19.47
C LEU A 136 -1.70 -40.98 -18.89
N GLY A 137 -2.73 -40.60 -18.13
CA GLY A 137 -3.73 -41.52 -17.59
C GLY A 137 -4.59 -42.20 -18.64
N ALA A 138 -4.96 -41.50 -19.71
CA ALA A 138 -5.70 -42.10 -20.83
C ALA A 138 -4.90 -43.23 -21.52
N GLY A 139 -3.57 -43.16 -21.49
CA GLY A 139 -2.69 -44.20 -22.05
C GLY A 139 -2.48 -45.42 -21.14
N THR A 140 -2.62 -45.29 -19.82
CA THR A 140 -2.42 -46.42 -18.87
C THR A 140 -3.64 -47.33 -18.76
N VAL A 141 -4.84 -46.84 -19.10
CA VAL A 141 -6.07 -47.64 -19.14
C VAL A 141 -5.96 -48.80 -20.14
N GLN A 142 -5.16 -48.63 -21.20
CA GLN A 142 -4.95 -49.62 -22.25
C GLN A 142 -3.95 -50.73 -21.86
N LEU A 143 -3.18 -50.55 -20.78
CA LEU A 143 -2.12 -51.47 -20.36
C LEU A 143 -2.46 -52.28 -19.09
N SER A 144 -3.63 -52.03 -18.48
CA SER A 144 -4.01 -52.60 -17.18
C SER A 144 -4.77 -53.94 -17.27
N GLU A 145 -4.86 -54.57 -18.45
CA GLU A 145 -5.39 -55.93 -18.63
C GLU A 145 -4.36 -57.02 -18.22
N VAL A 146 -3.66 -56.86 -17.09
CA VAL A 146 -2.74 -57.89 -16.57
C VAL A 146 -3.38 -58.59 -15.37
N PRO A 147 -3.62 -59.92 -15.40
CA PRO A 147 -4.63 -60.56 -14.53
C PRO A 147 -4.25 -60.84 -13.06
N GLU A 148 -3.07 -60.44 -12.55
CA GLU A 148 -2.51 -61.06 -11.34
C GLU A 148 -2.05 -60.14 -10.19
N LEU A 149 -2.53 -58.89 -10.07
CA LEU A 149 -2.24 -58.08 -8.86
C LEU A 149 -3.48 -57.52 -8.14
N PRO A 150 -3.45 -57.44 -6.80
CA PRO A 150 -4.56 -56.95 -6.00
C PRO A 150 -4.85 -55.49 -6.33
N THR A 151 -6.08 -55.29 -6.80
CA THR A 151 -6.60 -54.08 -7.45
C THR A 151 -6.94 -53.00 -6.43
N VAL A 152 -5.97 -52.24 -5.94
CA VAL A 152 -6.27 -50.82 -5.81
C VAL A 152 -6.35 -50.35 -7.26
N SER A 153 -7.56 -50.00 -7.70
CA SER A 153 -7.82 -49.48 -9.04
C SER A 153 -6.71 -48.47 -9.32
N ILE A 154 -5.83 -48.71 -10.30
CA ILE A 154 -4.74 -47.77 -10.64
C ILE A 154 -5.31 -46.37 -10.85
N LEU A 155 -6.55 -46.33 -11.35
CA LEU A 155 -7.39 -45.15 -11.46
C LEU A 155 -7.71 -44.44 -10.13
N GLU A 156 -7.99 -45.16 -9.05
CA GLU A 156 -8.24 -44.57 -7.71
C GLU A 156 -6.97 -43.95 -7.12
N LEU A 157 -5.84 -44.67 -7.21
CA LEU A 157 -4.55 -44.13 -6.75
C LEU A 157 -4.16 -42.89 -7.58
N GLN A 158 -4.36 -42.95 -8.90
CA GLN A 158 -4.09 -41.84 -9.79
C GLN A 158 -5.02 -40.65 -9.54
N ALA A 159 -6.32 -40.88 -9.30
CA ALA A 159 -7.27 -39.83 -8.96
C ALA A 159 -6.93 -39.15 -7.63
N PHE A 160 -6.50 -39.93 -6.62
CA PHE A 160 -6.05 -39.39 -5.35
C PHE A 160 -4.80 -38.52 -5.49
N LEU A 161 -3.78 -39.00 -6.21
CA LEU A 161 -2.55 -38.24 -6.46
C LEU A 161 -2.81 -36.96 -7.28
N PHE A 162 -3.69 -37.04 -8.29
CA PHE A 162 -4.11 -35.89 -9.08
C PHE A 162 -4.86 -34.84 -8.24
N SER A 163 -5.77 -35.29 -7.36
CA SER A 163 -6.48 -34.40 -6.43
C SER A 163 -5.50 -33.66 -5.49
N CYS A 164 -4.53 -34.40 -4.93
CA CYS A 164 -3.48 -33.81 -4.08
C CYS A 164 -2.63 -32.78 -4.84
N LEU A 165 -2.21 -33.11 -6.07
CA LEU A 165 -1.42 -32.22 -6.92
C LEU A 165 -2.20 -30.96 -7.32
N CYS A 166 -3.47 -31.10 -7.72
CA CYS A 166 -4.35 -29.98 -8.03
C CYS A 166 -4.53 -29.05 -6.81
N GLY A 167 -4.75 -29.63 -5.62
CA GLY A 167 -4.82 -28.89 -4.37
C GLY A 167 -3.53 -28.12 -4.05
N ALA A 168 -2.37 -28.76 -4.22
CA ALA A 168 -1.07 -28.13 -4.00
C ALA A 168 -0.84 -26.96 -4.99
N ILE A 169 -1.13 -27.15 -6.28
CA ILE A 169 -1.00 -26.10 -7.31
C ILE A 169 -1.93 -24.93 -7.02
N MET A 170 -3.20 -25.19 -6.68
CA MET A 170 -4.17 -24.13 -6.35
C MET A 170 -3.72 -23.34 -5.12
N LEU A 171 -3.21 -24.01 -4.09
CA LEU A 171 -2.68 -23.36 -2.90
C LEU A 171 -1.50 -22.47 -3.25
N VAL A 172 -0.53 -22.96 -4.02
CA VAL A 172 0.65 -22.19 -4.44
C VAL A 172 0.25 -20.98 -5.30
N LEU A 173 -0.62 -21.16 -6.30
CA LEU A 173 -1.09 -20.07 -7.15
C LEU A 173 -1.85 -19.02 -6.35
N ARG A 174 -2.67 -19.43 -5.38
CA ARG A 174 -3.42 -18.51 -4.52
C ARG A 174 -2.51 -17.73 -3.59
N ILE A 175 -1.51 -18.37 -2.98
CA ILE A 175 -0.49 -17.68 -2.19
C ILE A 175 0.27 -16.67 -3.06
N ILE A 176 0.72 -17.06 -4.26
CA ILE A 176 1.43 -16.15 -5.16
C ILE A 176 0.55 -14.97 -5.56
N GLN A 177 -0.74 -15.22 -5.83
CA GLN A 177 -1.70 -14.17 -6.19
C GLN A 177 -1.97 -13.21 -5.02
N GLU A 178 -2.12 -13.73 -3.80
CA GLU A 178 -2.28 -12.91 -2.59
C GLU A 178 -1.02 -12.10 -2.29
N LEU A 179 0.18 -12.68 -2.47
CA LEU A 179 1.44 -11.95 -2.32
C LEU A 179 1.65 -10.90 -3.42
N TRP A 180 1.08 -11.13 -4.60
CA TRP A 180 1.14 -10.18 -5.71
C TRP A 180 0.18 -8.99 -5.54
N GLN A 181 -0.92 -9.19 -4.80
CA GLN A 181 -1.82 -8.08 -4.45
C GLN A 181 -1.15 -7.20 -3.40
N SER A 182 -0.62 -6.06 -3.85
CA SER A 182 0.08 -5.07 -3.01
C SER A 182 -0.85 -4.31 -2.04
N SER A 183 -2.16 -4.50 -2.14
CA SER A 183 -3.16 -3.89 -1.24
C SER A 183 -4.37 -4.82 -1.06
N GLY A 184 -4.87 -4.95 0.17
CA GLY A 184 -6.12 -5.65 0.49
C GLY A 184 -6.07 -7.19 0.61
N GLY A 185 -4.89 -7.81 0.70
CA GLY A 185 -4.73 -9.24 0.96
C GLY A 185 -4.67 -9.58 2.46
N VAL A 186 -4.96 -10.85 2.82
CA VAL A 186 -4.97 -11.36 4.22
C VAL A 186 -3.60 -11.24 4.90
N PHE A 187 -2.52 -11.24 4.12
CA PHE A 187 -1.15 -11.09 4.61
C PHE A 187 -0.62 -9.67 4.55
N ASN A 188 -1.45 -8.69 4.16
CA ASN A 188 -0.97 -7.34 3.93
C ASN A 188 -0.95 -6.52 5.22
N VAL A 189 0.13 -5.77 5.42
CA VAL A 189 0.32 -4.91 6.60
C VAL A 189 -0.52 -3.62 6.55
N ASP A 190 -1.42 -3.55 5.57
CA ASP A 190 -2.32 -2.42 5.35
C ASP A 190 -3.17 -2.12 6.57
N GLU A 191 -3.64 -3.13 7.31
CA GLU A 191 -4.56 -2.91 8.44
C GLU A 191 -3.90 -2.08 9.56
N GLU A 192 -2.70 -2.46 10.00
CA GLU A 192 -1.95 -1.73 11.02
C GLU A 192 -1.60 -0.31 10.57
N LEU A 193 -1.23 -0.17 9.30
CA LEU A 193 -0.88 1.12 8.71
C LEU A 193 -2.08 2.04 8.51
N GLN A 194 -3.25 1.49 8.18
CA GLN A 194 -4.51 2.24 8.10
C GLN A 194 -4.90 2.77 9.48
N VAL A 195 -4.69 2.00 10.55
CA VAL A 195 -4.90 2.48 11.92
C VAL A 195 -3.99 3.67 12.23
N MET A 196 -2.71 3.63 11.81
CA MET A 196 -1.79 4.76 11.99
C MET A 196 -2.22 6.01 11.20
N VAL A 197 -2.62 5.85 9.94
CA VAL A 197 -3.12 6.96 9.11
C VAL A 197 -4.41 7.54 9.68
N PHE A 198 -5.32 6.68 10.14
CA PHE A 198 -6.58 7.10 10.77
C PHE A 198 -6.34 7.86 12.07
N GLY A 199 -5.42 7.38 12.92
CA GLY A 199 -5.04 8.09 14.14
C GLY A 199 -4.43 9.47 13.85
N LEU A 200 -3.64 9.60 12.78
CA LEU A 200 -3.10 10.89 12.35
C LEU A 200 -4.19 11.82 11.78
N GLU A 201 -5.17 11.28 11.06
CA GLU A 201 -6.32 12.03 10.54
C GLU A 201 -7.19 12.56 11.68
N GLU A 202 -7.53 11.71 12.66
CA GLU A 202 -8.29 12.10 13.86
C GLU A 202 -7.57 13.18 14.67
N GLU A 203 -6.26 13.01 14.90
CA GLU A 203 -5.44 14.01 15.58
C GLU A 203 -5.44 15.36 14.83
N LEU A 204 -5.35 15.32 13.50
CA LEU A 204 -5.38 16.52 12.68
C LEU A 204 -6.76 17.20 12.71
N GLU A 205 -7.84 16.44 12.61
CA GLU A 205 -9.21 16.97 12.67
C GLU A 205 -9.49 17.69 13.99
N LEU A 206 -9.04 17.12 15.11
CA LEU A 206 -9.12 17.76 16.42
C LEU A 206 -8.37 19.09 16.44
N ARG A 207 -7.15 19.13 15.88
CA ARG A 207 -6.33 20.36 15.82
C ARG A 207 -6.95 21.43 14.93
N VAL A 208 -7.54 21.03 13.80
CA VAL A 208 -8.27 21.95 12.91
C VAL A 208 -9.49 22.53 13.62
N ALA A 209 -10.30 21.70 14.28
CA ALA A 209 -11.48 22.14 15.02
C ALA A 209 -11.13 23.13 16.15
N LEU A 210 -10.03 22.89 16.86
CA LEU A 210 -9.53 23.81 17.89
C LEU A 210 -9.04 25.13 17.28
N ALA A 211 -8.29 25.09 16.18
CA ALA A 211 -7.78 26.28 15.49
C ALA A 211 -8.92 27.12 14.89
N ASP A 212 -9.94 26.49 14.28
CA ASP A 212 -11.13 27.15 13.77
C ASP A 212 -11.90 27.86 14.89
N ARG A 213 -12.07 27.18 16.04
CA ARG A 213 -12.71 27.78 17.22
C ARG A 213 -11.93 29.00 17.74
N GLN A 214 -10.60 28.91 17.81
CA GLN A 214 -9.75 30.04 18.23
C GLN A 214 -9.83 31.22 17.26
N ALA A 215 -9.81 30.94 15.95
CA ALA A 215 -9.95 31.95 14.91
C ALA A 215 -11.28 32.70 15.05
N PHE A 216 -12.39 31.98 15.28
CA PHE A 216 -13.70 32.56 15.51
C PHE A 216 -13.72 33.53 16.70
N PHE A 217 -13.17 33.14 17.85
CA PHE A 217 -13.10 34.01 19.03
C PHE A 217 -12.17 35.21 18.86
N SER A 218 -11.07 35.06 18.11
CA SER A 218 -10.16 36.19 17.84
C SER A 218 -10.73 37.20 16.84
N GLY A 219 -11.59 36.78 15.91
CA GLY A 219 -12.26 37.65 14.95
C GLY A 219 -13.41 38.46 15.56
N GLY A 220 -14.11 37.89 16.56
CA GLY A 220 -15.21 38.58 17.26
C GLY A 220 -14.77 39.70 18.21
N ALA A 221 -13.51 39.71 18.66
CA ALA A 221 -12.99 40.75 19.54
C ALA A 221 -12.56 42.03 18.79
N ALA A 222 -12.48 42.01 17.46
CA ALA A 222 -12.04 43.14 16.64
C ALA A 222 -13.19 44.05 16.15
N ASP A 223 -14.45 43.66 16.39
CA ASP A 223 -15.64 44.37 15.89
C ASP A 223 -16.36 45.21 16.98
N ASP A 224 -15.83 45.21 18.21
CA ASP A 224 -16.39 45.89 19.40
C ASP A 224 -15.56 47.12 19.86
N THR A 225 -14.66 47.67 19.04
CA THR A 225 -13.94 48.94 19.29
C THR A 225 -13.98 49.86 18.09
#